data_AF-R6MU26-F1
#
_entry.id   AF-R6MU26-F1
#
_cell.length_a   1.000
_cell.length_b   1.000
_cell.length_c   1.000
_cell.angle_alpha   90.00
_cell.angle_beta   90.00
_cell.angle_gamma   90.00
#
_symmetry.space_group_name_H-M   'P 1'
#
loop_
_entity.id
_entity.type
_entity.pdbx_description
1 polymer ?
#
loop_
_entity_poly.entity_id
_entity_poly.type
_entity_poly.pdbx_seq_one_letter_code
_entity_poly.pdbx_strand_id
1 'polypeptide(L)'
;MEKFFGWLFTCEHIFTLATVLLSGLISWWISAAYFKKGNRNALRLNVLFPMRRIISEQRSWKNYKILEDTSKTHDAKYLTKKERTALTAFLSAYKNVCSYNYSSVCAESLFSYFCYKLEQNGINTKPVPIEIDDEIVDYEVPSDLLYLRDDLSKIIEDRPFEYDEEGRTTDIIKDLFVEYCKRFYSNDKIEYFDDYSLDEVLKKAKNRTEWDKKLASYKVAKDNFLALKVFENN
;
A
#
# COMPACT_ATOMS: atom_id res chain seq x y z
N MET A 1 -11.95 -63.46 -26.12
CA MET A 1 -11.75 -62.05 -26.50
C MET A 1 -12.47 -61.75 -27.82
N GLU A 2 -12.14 -62.40 -28.95
CA GLU A 2 -12.79 -62.14 -30.25
C GLU A 2 -14.32 -62.34 -30.26
N LYS A 3 -14.83 -63.43 -29.66
CA LYS A 3 -16.29 -63.66 -29.57
C LYS A 3 -17.04 -62.59 -28.75
N PHE A 4 -16.38 -61.99 -27.77
CA PHE A 4 -16.96 -60.93 -26.93
C PHE A 4 -17.02 -59.60 -27.69
N PHE A 5 -15.94 -59.23 -28.40
CA PHE A 5 -15.96 -58.04 -29.25
C PHE A 5 -16.93 -58.20 -30.43
N GLY A 6 -17.01 -59.39 -31.04
CA GLY A 6 -18.00 -59.69 -32.08
C GLY A 6 -19.45 -59.56 -31.60
N TRP A 7 -19.75 -59.95 -30.36
CA TRP A 7 -21.05 -59.73 -29.73
C TRP A 7 -21.28 -58.23 -29.40
N LEU A 8 -20.29 -57.57 -28.79
CA LEU A 8 -20.36 -56.17 -28.37
C LEU A 8 -20.56 -55.17 -29.54
N PHE A 9 -20.02 -55.50 -30.72
CA PHE A 9 -20.10 -54.65 -31.92
C PHE A 9 -21.26 -55.00 -32.87
N THR A 10 -22.25 -55.77 -32.42
CA THR A 10 -23.54 -55.85 -33.12
C THR A 10 -24.26 -54.50 -33.05
N CYS A 11 -25.09 -54.17 -34.05
CA CYS A 11 -25.76 -52.86 -34.15
C CYS A 11 -26.57 -52.46 -32.90
N GLU A 12 -27.19 -53.41 -32.19
CA GLU A 12 -27.97 -53.15 -30.98
C GLU A 12 -27.08 -52.90 -29.75
N HIS A 13 -26.02 -53.69 -29.60
CA HIS A 13 -25.10 -53.59 -28.46
C HIS A 13 -24.16 -52.38 -28.58
N ILE A 14 -23.76 -52.00 -29.78
CA ILE A 14 -22.95 -50.78 -30.00
C ILE A 14 -23.76 -49.50 -29.74
N PHE A 15 -25.05 -49.48 -30.09
CA PHE A 15 -25.94 -48.35 -29.79
C PHE A 15 -26.17 -48.20 -28.29
N THR A 16 -26.39 -49.32 -27.59
CA THR A 16 -26.52 -49.34 -26.13
C THR A 16 -25.23 -48.88 -25.44
N LEU A 17 -24.08 -49.35 -25.90
CA LEU A 17 -22.77 -48.91 -25.39
C LEU A 17 -22.55 -47.40 -25.61
N ALA A 18 -22.88 -46.89 -26.81
CA ALA A 18 -22.75 -45.48 -27.14
C ALA A 18 -23.65 -44.60 -26.27
N THR A 19 -24.90 -45.00 -26.03
CA THR A 19 -25.85 -44.25 -25.19
C THR A 19 -25.44 -44.24 -23.72
N VAL A 20 -24.96 -45.36 -23.18
CA VAL A 20 -24.42 -45.43 -21.81
C VAL A 20 -23.20 -44.53 -21.66
N LEU A 21 -22.23 -44.60 -22.58
CA LEU A 21 -21.04 -43.73 -22.55
C LEU A 21 -21.42 -42.25 -22.66
N LEU A 22 -22.33 -41.91 -23.58
CA LEU A 22 -22.80 -40.54 -23.76
C LEU A 22 -23.52 -40.03 -22.50
N SER A 23 -24.36 -40.84 -21.87
CA SER A 23 -25.04 -40.48 -20.62
C SER A 23 -24.04 -40.25 -19.48
N GLY A 24 -22.98 -41.07 -19.39
CA GLY A 24 -21.90 -40.90 -18.42
C GLY A 24 -21.11 -39.61 -18.65
N LEU A 25 -20.78 -39.29 -19.90
CA LEU A 25 -20.09 -38.04 -20.25
C LEU A 25 -20.94 -36.81 -19.97
N ILE A 26 -22.24 -36.85 -20.26
CA ILE A 26 -23.18 -35.76 -19.96
C ILE A 26 -23.30 -35.56 -18.44
N SER A 27 -23.48 -36.64 -17.68
CA SER A 27 -23.56 -36.58 -16.21
C SER A 27 -22.27 -36.03 -15.58
N TRP A 28 -21.12 -36.47 -16.09
CA TRP A 28 -19.82 -35.95 -15.68
C TRP A 28 -19.68 -34.45 -15.99
N TRP A 29 -20.08 -34.03 -17.20
CA TRP A 29 -20.03 -32.62 -17.61
C TRP A 29 -20.93 -31.72 -16.75
N ILE A 30 -22.16 -32.16 -16.47
CA ILE A 30 -23.09 -31.44 -15.58
C ILE A 30 -22.49 -31.31 -14.18
N SER A 31 -21.94 -32.40 -13.65
CA SER A 31 -21.29 -32.41 -12.32
C SER A 31 -20.09 -31.45 -12.29
N ALA A 32 -19.23 -31.50 -13.30
CA ALA A 32 -18.08 -30.61 -13.41
C ALA A 32 -18.50 -29.13 -13.51
N ALA A 33 -19.55 -28.82 -14.28
CA ALA A 33 -20.09 -27.47 -14.39
C ALA A 33 -20.67 -27.00 -13.05
N TYR A 34 -21.41 -27.86 -12.34
CA TYR A 34 -21.96 -27.57 -11.02
C TYR A 34 -20.87 -27.29 -9.99
N PHE A 35 -19.87 -28.17 -9.86
CA PHE A 35 -18.75 -27.96 -8.94
C PHE A 35 -17.94 -26.71 -9.30
N LYS A 36 -17.72 -26.43 -10.59
CA LYS A 36 -17.05 -25.20 -11.03
C LYS A 36 -17.82 -23.97 -10.57
N LYS A 37 -19.15 -23.94 -10.72
CA LYS A 37 -20.00 -22.83 -10.26
C LYS A 37 -19.95 -22.70 -8.73
N GLY A 38 -20.08 -23.80 -7.99
CA GLY A 38 -19.99 -23.83 -6.53
C GLY A 38 -18.64 -23.30 -6.01
N ASN A 39 -17.54 -23.80 -6.56
CA ASN A 39 -16.18 -23.37 -6.20
C ASN A 39 -15.94 -21.88 -6.48
N ARG A 40 -16.47 -21.36 -7.60
CA ARG A 40 -16.38 -19.94 -7.93
C ARG A 40 -17.23 -19.07 -7.00
N ASN A 41 -18.37 -19.56 -6.55
CA ASN A 41 -19.19 -18.87 -5.54
C ASN A 41 -18.51 -18.87 -4.16
N ALA A 42 -17.92 -19.99 -3.74
CA ALA A 42 -17.14 -20.06 -2.50
C ALA A 42 -15.98 -19.07 -2.50
N LEU A 43 -15.21 -19.01 -3.61
CA LEU A 43 -14.16 -18.01 -3.79
C LEU A 43 -14.68 -16.56 -3.64
N ARG A 44 -15.82 -16.25 -4.27
CA ARG A 44 -16.42 -14.91 -4.19
C ARG A 44 -16.80 -14.55 -2.76
N LEU A 45 -17.52 -15.44 -2.08
CA LEU A 45 -18.05 -15.20 -0.73
C LEU A 45 -16.97 -15.18 0.34
N ASN A 46 -16.00 -16.09 0.26
CA ASN A 46 -15.04 -16.31 1.34
C ASN A 46 -13.74 -15.52 1.16
N VAL A 47 -13.42 -15.09 -0.06
CA VAL A 47 -12.16 -14.39 -0.37
C VAL A 47 -12.43 -13.00 -0.92
N LEU A 48 -13.10 -12.91 -2.06
CA LEU A 48 -13.11 -11.68 -2.85
C LEU A 48 -13.99 -10.58 -2.25
N PHE A 49 -15.22 -10.90 -1.83
CA PHE A 49 -16.11 -9.90 -1.22
C PHE A 49 -15.60 -9.40 0.14
N PRO A 50 -15.09 -10.25 1.05
CA PRO A 50 -14.41 -9.79 2.25
C PRO A 50 -13.25 -8.85 1.95
N MET A 51 -12.40 -9.19 0.95
CA MET A 51 -11.32 -8.30 0.51
C MET A 51 -11.85 -6.96 0.01
N ARG A 52 -12.86 -6.96 -0.87
CA ARG A 52 -13.45 -5.71 -1.40
C ARG A 52 -13.96 -4.80 -0.29
N ARG A 53 -14.57 -5.37 0.75
CA ARG A 53 -15.00 -4.63 1.95
C ARG A 53 -13.80 -3.96 2.64
N ILE A 54 -12.76 -4.72 2.94
CA ILE A 54 -11.55 -4.19 3.61
C ILE A 54 -10.85 -3.14 2.75
N ILE A 55 -10.83 -3.30 1.43
CA ILE A 55 -10.24 -2.33 0.49
C ILE A 55 -10.95 -0.98 0.52
N SER A 56 -12.25 -0.95 0.88
CA SER A 56 -13.01 0.29 1.02
C SER A 56 -12.73 1.05 2.33
N GLU A 57 -12.08 0.40 3.30
CA GLU A 57 -11.68 1.02 4.57
C GLU A 57 -10.35 1.78 4.44
N GLN A 58 -10.02 2.59 5.45
CA GLN A 58 -8.72 3.27 5.50
C GLN A 58 -7.57 2.26 5.52
N ARG A 59 -6.49 2.61 4.82
CA ARG A 59 -5.31 1.74 4.71
C ARG A 59 -4.59 1.66 6.04
N SER A 60 -4.18 0.44 6.41
CA SER A 60 -3.39 0.19 7.61
C SER A 60 -2.66 -1.14 7.53
N TRP A 61 -1.62 -1.31 8.35
CA TRP A 61 -0.97 -2.62 8.55
C TRP A 61 -1.93 -3.71 8.99
N LYS A 62 -2.90 -3.37 9.84
CA LYS A 62 -3.96 -4.29 10.28
C LYS A 62 -4.78 -4.78 9.09
N ASN A 63 -5.23 -3.87 8.24
CA ASN A 63 -6.03 -4.22 7.06
C ASN A 63 -5.20 -4.98 6.01
N TYR A 64 -3.92 -4.64 5.84
CA TYR A 64 -3.00 -5.43 5.02
C TYR A 64 -2.93 -6.88 5.48
N LYS A 65 -2.78 -7.11 6.79
CA LYS A 65 -2.68 -8.47 7.34
C LYS A 65 -3.94 -9.29 7.10
N ILE A 66 -5.11 -8.70 7.31
CA ILE A 66 -6.38 -9.38 7.03
C ILE A 66 -6.49 -9.74 5.54
N LEU A 67 -6.10 -8.82 4.63
CA LEU A 67 -6.07 -9.09 3.19
C LEU A 67 -5.07 -10.21 2.83
N GLU A 68 -3.89 -10.18 3.42
CA GLU A 68 -2.86 -11.21 3.22
C GLU A 68 -3.35 -12.59 3.66
N ASP A 69 -3.93 -12.69 4.86
CA ASP A 69 -4.43 -13.96 5.40
C ASP A 69 -5.63 -14.48 4.60
N THR A 70 -6.54 -13.58 4.22
CA THR A 70 -7.69 -13.92 3.36
C THR A 70 -7.22 -14.50 2.02
N SER A 71 -6.10 -14.00 1.47
CA SER A 71 -5.53 -14.47 0.20
C SER A 71 -4.97 -15.91 0.25
N LYS A 72 -4.71 -16.41 1.46
CA LYS A 72 -4.12 -17.73 1.73
C LYS A 72 -5.17 -18.77 2.15
N THR A 73 -6.44 -18.37 2.25
CA THR A 73 -7.54 -19.29 2.57
C THR A 73 -7.71 -20.38 1.51
N HIS A 74 -8.35 -21.49 1.87
CA HIS A 74 -8.51 -22.65 0.99
C HIS A 74 -9.17 -22.30 -0.35
N ASP A 75 -10.20 -21.47 -0.33
CA ASP A 75 -10.98 -21.13 -1.53
C ASP A 75 -10.21 -20.23 -2.52
N ALA A 76 -9.12 -19.59 -2.07
CA ALA A 76 -8.23 -18.82 -2.95
C ALA A 76 -7.53 -19.71 -4.00
N LYS A 77 -7.53 -21.04 -3.85
CA LYS A 77 -7.04 -21.96 -4.89
C LYS A 77 -7.85 -21.87 -6.19
N TYR A 78 -9.11 -21.40 -6.14
CA TYR A 78 -9.98 -21.26 -7.30
C TYR A 78 -9.80 -19.95 -8.09
N LEU A 79 -8.84 -19.10 -7.68
CA LEU A 79 -8.39 -17.96 -8.47
C LEU A 79 -7.80 -18.45 -9.78
N THR A 80 -8.23 -17.83 -10.89
CA THR A 80 -7.54 -17.99 -12.17
C THR A 80 -6.14 -17.38 -12.10
N LYS A 81 -5.26 -17.75 -13.03
CA LYS A 81 -3.91 -17.17 -13.13
C LYS A 81 -3.95 -15.64 -13.20
N LYS A 82 -4.87 -15.07 -14.00
CA LYS A 82 -5.05 -13.62 -14.13
C LYS A 82 -5.46 -12.95 -12.82
N GLU A 83 -6.44 -13.52 -12.12
CA GLU A 83 -6.92 -12.99 -10.84
C GLU A 83 -5.84 -13.08 -9.75
N ARG A 84 -5.10 -14.20 -9.71
CA ARG A 84 -3.99 -14.40 -8.78
C ARG A 84 -2.88 -13.37 -9.02
N THR A 85 -2.49 -13.14 -10.27
CA THR A 85 -1.49 -12.11 -10.60
C THR A 85 -1.95 -10.73 -10.15
N ALA A 86 -3.20 -10.35 -10.43
CA ALA A 86 -3.75 -9.07 -10.01
C ALA A 86 -3.81 -8.93 -8.48
N LEU A 87 -4.23 -9.98 -7.76
CA LEU A 87 -4.26 -10.00 -6.30
C LEU A 87 -2.85 -9.86 -5.70
N THR A 88 -1.87 -10.60 -6.21
CA THR A 88 -0.47 -10.50 -5.73
C THR A 88 0.11 -9.12 -5.96
N ALA A 89 -0.11 -8.53 -7.15
CA ALA A 89 0.33 -7.18 -7.45
C ALA A 89 -0.32 -6.15 -6.52
N PHE A 90 -1.63 -6.28 -6.27
CA PHE A 90 -2.37 -5.46 -5.34
C PHE A 90 -1.83 -5.57 -3.89
N LEU A 91 -1.66 -6.79 -3.37
CA LEU A 91 -1.15 -7.00 -2.00
C LEU A 91 0.26 -6.45 -1.82
N SER A 92 1.13 -6.64 -2.81
CA SER A 92 2.48 -6.09 -2.81
C SER A 92 2.45 -4.56 -2.76
N ALA A 93 1.65 -3.93 -3.62
CA ALA A 93 1.51 -2.48 -3.65
C ALA A 93 0.86 -1.94 -2.36
N TYR A 94 -0.14 -2.64 -1.80
CA TYR A 94 -0.77 -2.28 -0.53
C TYR A 94 0.24 -2.31 0.61
N LYS A 95 1.06 -3.37 0.72
CA LYS A 95 2.12 -3.48 1.73
C LYS A 95 3.03 -2.26 1.72
N ASN A 96 3.42 -1.81 0.53
CA ASN A 96 4.34 -0.68 0.36
C ASN A 96 3.75 0.67 0.79
N VAL A 97 2.44 0.78 0.98
CA VAL A 97 1.75 2.04 1.31
C VAL A 97 0.92 1.98 2.58
N CYS A 98 0.83 0.83 3.24
CA CYS A 98 -0.01 0.65 4.43
C CYS A 98 0.51 1.36 5.68
N SER A 99 1.77 1.81 5.66
CA SER A 99 2.38 2.67 6.68
C SER A 99 2.44 4.15 6.30
N TYR A 100 1.85 4.53 5.17
CA TYR A 100 1.87 5.93 4.74
C TYR A 100 1.04 6.79 5.69
N ASN A 101 1.68 7.79 6.28
CA ASN A 101 1.04 8.85 7.04
C ASN A 101 1.39 10.19 6.36
N TYR A 102 0.35 10.94 5.98
CA TYR A 102 0.52 12.21 5.28
C TYR A 102 1.33 13.22 6.11
N SER A 103 0.87 13.48 7.33
CA SER A 103 1.46 14.46 8.24
C SER A 103 2.90 14.12 8.58
N SER A 104 3.22 12.85 8.83
CA SER A 104 4.60 12.43 9.12
C SER A 104 5.53 12.61 7.92
N VAL A 105 5.05 12.39 6.69
CA VAL A 105 5.84 12.63 5.48
C VAL A 105 6.09 14.12 5.28
N CYS A 106 5.08 14.96 5.50
CA CYS A 106 5.23 16.41 5.44
C CYS A 106 6.18 16.92 6.53
N ALA A 107 6.07 16.42 7.76
CA ALA A 107 6.96 16.77 8.85
C ALA A 107 8.43 16.44 8.53
N GLU A 108 8.71 15.27 7.93
CA GLU A 108 10.07 14.91 7.51
C GLU A 108 10.62 15.84 6.42
N SER A 109 9.76 16.27 5.48
CA SER A 109 10.12 17.24 4.46
C SER A 109 10.47 18.60 5.06
N LEU A 110 9.67 19.07 6.03
CA LEU A 110 9.87 20.33 6.73
C LEU A 110 11.10 20.31 7.62
N PHE A 111 11.33 19.21 8.33
CA PHE A 111 12.55 18.98 9.10
C PHE A 111 13.80 19.04 8.21
N SER A 112 13.74 18.40 7.04
CA SER A 112 14.85 18.45 6.08
C SER A 112 15.11 19.88 5.59
N TYR A 113 14.05 20.66 5.33
CA TYR A 113 14.16 22.07 4.96
C TYR A 113 14.72 22.94 6.09
N PHE A 114 14.32 22.69 7.33
CA PHE A 114 14.88 23.35 8.51
C PHE A 114 16.40 23.14 8.58
N CYS A 115 16.88 21.89 8.50
CA CYS A 115 18.31 21.59 8.48
C CYS A 115 19.03 22.27 7.30
N TYR A 116 18.42 22.25 6.10
CA TYR A 116 18.97 22.94 4.94
C TYR A 116 19.16 24.45 5.20
N LYS A 117 18.17 25.13 5.81
CA LYS A 117 18.29 26.56 6.14
C LYS A 117 19.35 26.84 7.20
N LEU A 118 19.54 25.95 8.18
CA LEU A 118 20.64 26.05 9.14
C LEU A 118 22.00 25.99 8.42
N GLU A 119 22.18 25.02 7.53
CA GLU A 119 23.43 24.83 6.77
C GLU A 119 23.74 26.02 5.85
N GLN A 120 22.71 26.58 5.18
CA GLN A 120 22.88 27.79 4.37
C GLN A 120 23.35 29.00 5.18
N ASN A 121 23.07 29.02 6.48
CA ASN A 121 23.53 30.06 7.41
C ASN A 121 24.83 29.67 8.15
N GLY A 122 25.52 28.61 7.71
CA GLY A 122 26.79 28.17 8.28
C GLY A 122 26.68 27.49 9.65
N ILE A 123 25.47 27.08 10.05
CA ILE A 123 25.21 26.42 11.32
C ILE A 123 25.39 24.91 11.14
N ASN A 124 26.22 24.29 12.00
CA ASN A 124 26.39 22.84 12.02
C ASN A 124 25.12 22.15 12.54
N THR A 125 24.47 21.36 11.68
CA THR A 125 23.24 20.62 12.01
C THR A 125 23.47 19.39 12.89
N LYS A 126 24.71 18.88 12.95
CA LYS A 126 25.10 17.73 13.75
C LYS A 126 26.22 18.07 14.73
N PRO A 127 25.91 18.80 15.82
CA PRO A 127 26.92 19.26 16.78
C PRO A 127 27.26 18.21 17.84
N VAL A 128 26.47 17.14 17.99
CA VAL A 128 26.61 16.18 19.09
C VAL A 128 27.55 15.06 18.68
N PRO A 129 28.69 14.83 19.36
CA PRO A 129 29.59 13.71 19.03
C PRO A 129 28.97 12.36 19.44
N ILE A 130 29.21 11.34 18.63
CA ILE A 130 28.93 9.94 18.93
C ILE A 130 30.24 9.31 19.40
N GLU A 131 30.26 8.80 20.62
CA GLU A 131 31.42 8.18 21.24
C GLU A 131 31.23 6.65 21.35
N ILE A 132 32.22 5.89 20.90
CA ILE A 132 32.31 4.43 21.08
C ILE A 132 33.70 4.12 21.62
N ASP A 133 33.77 3.40 22.74
CA ASP A 133 35.03 3.06 23.41
C ASP A 133 35.93 4.28 23.66
N ASP A 134 35.33 5.39 24.11
CA ASP A 134 35.98 6.68 24.36
C ASP A 134 36.59 7.36 23.11
N GLU A 135 36.26 6.88 21.90
CA GLU A 135 36.63 7.52 20.63
C GLU A 135 35.42 8.17 19.95
N ILE A 136 35.57 9.41 19.47
CA ILE A 136 34.54 10.09 18.68
C ILE A 136 34.51 9.46 17.28
N VAL A 137 33.42 8.79 16.94
CA VAL A 137 33.26 8.05 15.68
C VAL A 137 32.40 8.77 14.66
N ASP A 138 31.46 9.63 15.07
CA ASP A 138 30.57 10.39 14.18
C ASP A 138 29.95 11.57 14.95
N TYR A 139 29.07 12.33 14.29
CA TYR A 139 28.26 13.38 14.90
C TYR A 139 26.80 13.25 14.50
N GLU A 140 25.88 13.63 15.40
CA GLU A 140 24.44 13.56 15.19
C GLU A 140 23.71 14.86 15.52
N VAL A 141 22.46 14.92 15.06
CA VAL A 141 21.52 15.98 15.41
C VAL A 141 21.18 15.87 16.91
N PRO A 142 20.90 16.99 17.61
CA PRO A 142 20.49 16.93 19.01
C PRO A 142 19.27 16.00 19.19
N SER A 143 19.31 15.09 20.16
CA SER A 143 18.30 14.02 20.29
C SER A 143 16.88 14.59 20.51
N ASP A 144 16.76 15.71 21.22
CA ASP A 144 15.48 16.40 21.44
C ASP A 144 14.95 17.11 20.19
N LEU A 145 15.75 17.25 19.13
CA LEU A 145 15.28 17.73 17.84
C LEU A 145 14.32 16.74 17.17
N LEU A 146 14.25 15.49 17.66
CA LEU A 146 13.23 14.53 17.23
C LEU A 146 11.80 15.01 17.53
N TYR A 147 11.60 15.79 18.60
CA TYR A 147 10.28 16.36 18.93
C TYR A 147 9.79 17.36 17.88
N LEU A 148 10.72 18.01 17.13
CA LEU A 148 10.34 18.92 16.04
C LEU A 148 9.50 18.19 14.98
N ARG A 149 9.86 16.95 14.64
CA ARG A 149 9.09 16.15 13.66
C ARG A 149 7.68 15.85 14.17
N ASP A 150 7.54 15.52 15.44
CA ASP A 150 6.24 15.22 16.04
C ASP A 150 5.36 16.47 16.10
N ASP A 151 5.94 17.61 16.49
CA ASP A 151 5.23 18.88 16.56
C ASP A 151 4.81 19.37 15.16
N LEU A 152 5.69 19.26 14.16
CA LEU A 152 5.36 19.53 12.76
C LEU A 152 4.24 18.60 12.27
N SER A 153 4.30 17.31 12.60
CA SER A 153 3.26 16.35 12.21
C SER A 153 1.90 16.72 12.81
N LYS A 154 1.85 17.12 14.08
CA LYS A 154 0.61 17.59 14.73
C LYS A 154 0.07 18.85 14.07
N ILE A 155 0.92 19.83 13.78
CA ILE A 155 0.52 21.07 13.11
C ILE A 155 -0.13 20.76 11.75
N ILE A 156 0.48 19.87 10.96
CA ILE A 156 -0.06 19.48 9.64
C ILE A 156 -1.38 18.70 9.77
N GLU A 157 -1.53 17.88 10.81
CA GLU A 157 -2.77 17.13 11.07
C GLU A 157 -3.92 18.06 11.50
N ASP A 158 -3.64 18.99 12.40
CA ASP A 158 -4.63 19.95 12.92
C ASP A 158 -4.98 21.03 11.89
N ARG A 159 -4.00 21.43 11.08
CA ARG A 159 -4.11 22.50 10.08
C ARG A 159 -3.43 22.08 8.78
N PRO A 160 -4.12 21.31 7.92
CA PRO A 160 -3.60 20.97 6.61
C PRO A 160 -3.40 22.26 5.79
N PHE A 161 -2.17 22.51 5.36
CA PHE A 161 -1.81 23.77 4.70
C PHE A 161 -2.53 23.96 3.36
N GLU A 162 -3.04 22.89 2.73
CA GLU A 162 -3.82 22.97 1.49
C GLU A 162 -5.10 23.79 1.61
N TYR A 163 -5.61 23.95 2.83
CA TYR A 163 -6.82 24.72 3.13
C TYR A 163 -6.50 26.03 3.87
N ASP A 164 -5.23 26.38 4.01
CA ASP A 164 -4.78 27.56 4.74
C ASP A 164 -4.56 28.74 3.79
N GLU A 165 -5.66 29.36 3.37
CA GLU A 165 -5.65 30.52 2.48
C GLU A 165 -4.98 31.77 3.11
N GLU A 166 -4.94 31.83 4.45
CA GLU A 166 -4.38 32.96 5.20
C GLU A 166 -2.87 32.80 5.50
N GLY A 167 -2.26 31.64 5.20
CA GLY A 167 -0.85 31.38 5.47
C GLY A 167 -0.47 31.17 6.94
N ARG A 168 -1.46 31.03 7.83
CA ARG A 168 -1.25 30.93 9.29
C ARG A 168 -0.42 29.72 9.71
N THR A 169 -0.54 28.62 8.99
CA THR A 169 0.23 27.38 9.16
C THR A 169 1.69 27.61 8.84
N THR A 170 1.97 28.37 7.79
CA THR A 170 3.36 28.74 7.44
C THR A 170 3.98 29.56 8.56
N ASP A 171 3.25 30.53 9.11
CA ASP A 171 3.74 31.36 10.21
C ASP A 171 3.96 30.55 11.50
N ILE A 172 3.05 29.64 11.86
CA ILE A 172 3.24 28.72 13.00
C ILE A 172 4.50 27.86 12.82
N ILE A 173 4.73 27.33 11.62
CA ILE A 173 5.92 26.52 11.32
C ILE A 173 7.20 27.38 11.41
N LYS A 174 7.16 28.62 10.92
CA LYS A 174 8.28 29.57 11.04
C LYS A 174 8.62 29.84 12.50
N ASP A 175 7.61 30.15 13.32
CA ASP A 175 7.79 30.40 14.75
C ASP A 175 8.40 29.18 15.46
N LEU A 176 7.91 27.97 15.13
CA LEU A 176 8.45 26.72 15.64
C LEU A 176 9.92 26.52 15.24
N PHE A 177 10.28 26.78 13.98
CA PHE A 177 11.67 26.71 13.52
C PHE A 177 12.57 27.69 14.27
N VAL A 178 12.12 28.93 14.48
CA VAL A 178 12.88 29.93 15.24
C VAL A 178 13.08 29.46 16.68
N GLU A 179 12.04 28.92 17.33
CA GLU A 179 12.15 28.39 18.69
C GLU A 179 13.17 27.24 18.79
N TYR A 180 13.06 26.25 17.91
CA TYR A 180 13.96 25.10 17.91
C TYR A 180 15.40 25.48 17.52
N CYS A 181 15.59 26.42 16.59
CA CYS A 181 16.92 26.95 16.27
C CYS A 181 17.56 27.60 17.50
N LYS A 182 16.84 28.48 18.20
CA LYS A 182 17.32 29.14 19.43
C LYS A 182 17.66 28.15 20.52
N ARG A 183 16.85 27.11 20.68
CA ARG A 183 17.01 26.12 21.74
C ARG A 183 18.21 25.20 21.53
N PHE A 184 18.51 24.83 20.28
CA PHE A 184 19.46 23.76 20.00
C PHE A 184 20.70 24.17 19.20
N TYR A 185 20.70 25.32 18.53
CA TYR A 185 21.73 25.68 17.58
C TYR A 185 22.29 27.09 17.77
N SER A 186 21.46 28.11 17.49
CA SER A 186 21.90 29.51 17.52
C SER A 186 20.72 30.45 17.72
N ASN A 187 21.01 31.61 18.32
CA ASN A 187 20.07 32.73 18.40
C ASN A 187 20.07 33.63 17.16
N ASP A 188 20.87 33.28 16.15
CA ASP A 188 20.95 34.04 14.90
C ASP A 188 19.59 34.09 14.20
N LYS A 189 19.33 35.22 13.54
CA LYS A 189 18.11 35.41 12.78
C LYS A 189 18.23 34.66 11.46
N ILE A 190 17.38 33.64 11.29
CA ILE A 190 17.25 32.89 10.04
C ILE A 190 15.91 33.24 9.40
N GLU A 191 15.95 33.67 8.15
CA GLU A 191 14.75 33.83 7.34
C GLU A 191 14.35 32.47 6.77
N TYR A 192 13.11 32.03 7.04
CA TYR A 192 12.55 30.79 6.55
C TYR A 192 11.46 31.09 5.51
N PHE A 193 11.37 30.23 4.49
CA PHE A 193 10.45 30.33 3.35
C PHE A 193 10.62 31.59 2.48
N ASP A 194 11.82 32.17 2.49
CA ASP A 194 12.27 33.25 1.61
C ASP A 194 12.69 32.76 0.22
N ASP A 195 13.18 31.52 0.14
CA ASP A 195 13.66 30.84 -1.06
C ASP A 195 12.61 29.92 -1.71
N TYR A 196 11.79 29.27 -0.87
CA TYR A 196 10.71 28.39 -1.29
C TYR A 196 9.47 28.63 -0.43
N SER A 197 8.30 28.64 -1.07
CA SER A 197 7.03 28.57 -0.34
C SER A 197 6.86 27.22 0.39
N LEU A 198 5.98 27.17 1.39
CA LEU A 198 5.65 25.94 2.12
C LEU A 198 5.24 24.79 1.17
N ASP A 199 4.40 25.09 0.18
CA ASP A 199 3.95 24.13 -0.83
C ASP A 199 5.12 23.61 -1.69
N GLU A 200 6.04 24.48 -2.10
CA GLU A 200 7.21 24.08 -2.86
C GLU A 200 8.16 23.21 -2.05
N VAL A 201 8.41 23.55 -0.78
CA VAL A 201 9.22 22.73 0.13
C VAL A 201 8.64 21.32 0.20
N LEU A 202 7.33 21.22 0.43
CA LEU A 202 6.67 19.94 0.56
C LEU A 202 6.67 19.16 -0.76
N LYS A 203 6.47 19.81 -1.91
CA LYS A 203 6.46 19.14 -3.24
C LYS A 203 7.83 18.72 -3.74
N LYS A 204 8.87 19.53 -3.50
CA LYS A 204 10.25 19.25 -3.95
C LYS A 204 10.95 18.21 -3.08
N ALA A 205 10.42 17.94 -1.89
CA ALA A 205 11.02 16.97 -0.98
C ALA A 205 11.06 15.55 -1.59
N LYS A 206 12.26 14.96 -1.57
CA LYS A 206 12.55 13.66 -2.21
C LYS A 206 11.69 12.54 -1.63
N ASN A 207 11.54 12.50 -0.31
CA ASN A 207 10.69 11.57 0.42
C ASN A 207 9.23 11.60 -0.10
N ARG A 208 8.64 12.78 -0.34
CA ARG A 208 7.28 12.92 -0.87
C ARG A 208 7.19 12.34 -2.29
N THR A 209 8.15 12.67 -3.16
CA THR A 209 8.18 12.16 -4.53
C THR A 209 8.24 10.62 -4.58
N GLU A 210 9.00 10.00 -3.67
CA GLU A 210 9.06 8.53 -3.55
C GLU A 210 7.73 7.94 -3.08
N TRP A 211 7.07 8.58 -2.12
CA TRP A 211 5.74 8.18 -1.66
C TRP A 211 4.69 8.32 -2.75
N ASP A 212 4.69 9.41 -3.52
CA ASP A 212 3.75 9.63 -4.61
C ASP A 212 3.84 8.52 -5.66
N LYS A 213 5.05 8.08 -6.01
CA LYS A 213 5.26 6.93 -6.92
C LYS A 213 4.66 5.64 -6.36
N LYS A 214 4.85 5.37 -5.06
CA LYS A 214 4.29 4.19 -4.39
C LYS A 214 2.76 4.25 -4.35
N LEU A 215 2.18 5.43 -4.03
CA LEU A 215 0.75 5.67 -3.98
C LEU A 215 0.08 5.55 -5.36
N ALA A 216 0.72 6.08 -6.41
CA ALA A 216 0.26 5.92 -7.79
C ALA A 216 0.25 4.45 -8.21
N SER A 217 1.34 3.72 -7.94
CA SER A 217 1.44 2.29 -8.22
C SER A 217 0.37 1.48 -7.49
N TYR A 218 0.12 1.83 -6.22
CA TYR A 218 -0.97 1.25 -5.43
C TYR A 218 -2.34 1.50 -6.06
N LYS A 219 -2.63 2.74 -6.46
CA LYS A 219 -3.92 3.10 -7.07
C LYS A 219 -4.19 2.26 -8.32
N VAL A 220 -3.19 2.17 -9.21
CA VAL A 220 -3.29 1.34 -10.43
C VAL A 220 -3.52 -0.13 -10.09
N ALA A 221 -2.76 -0.70 -9.15
CA ALA A 221 -2.92 -2.10 -8.77
C ALA A 221 -4.28 -2.39 -8.12
N LYS A 222 -4.78 -1.48 -7.27
CA LYS A 222 -6.11 -1.55 -6.65
C LYS A 222 -7.21 -1.52 -7.70
N ASP A 223 -7.16 -0.56 -8.61
CA ASP A 223 -8.19 -0.38 -9.63
C ASP A 223 -8.21 -1.59 -10.60
N ASN A 224 -7.03 -2.08 -11.00
CA ASN A 224 -6.91 -3.30 -11.80
C ASN A 224 -7.48 -4.55 -11.11
N PHE A 225 -7.27 -4.69 -9.79
CA PHE A 225 -7.81 -5.81 -9.03
C PHE A 225 -9.34 -5.70 -8.89
N LEU A 226 -9.87 -4.52 -8.56
CA LEU A 226 -11.31 -4.31 -8.41
C LEU A 226 -12.08 -4.36 -9.73
N ALA A 227 -11.42 -4.11 -10.87
CA ALA A 227 -12.00 -4.24 -12.21
C ALA A 227 -12.09 -5.68 -12.73
N LEU A 228 -11.69 -6.69 -11.94
CA LEU A 228 -11.80 -8.09 -12.36
C LEU A 228 -13.29 -8.49 -12.44
N LYS A 229 -13.67 -9.12 -13.57
CA LYS A 229 -15.04 -9.65 -13.82
C LYS A 229 -15.59 -10.56 -12.73
N VAL A 230 -14.74 -11.15 -11.89
CA VAL A 230 -15.19 -11.97 -10.77
C VAL A 230 -15.98 -11.17 -9.72
N PHE A 231 -15.80 -9.84 -9.68
CA PHE A 231 -16.57 -8.93 -8.84
C PHE A 231 -17.90 -8.48 -9.46
N GLU A 232 -18.13 -8.75 -10.74
CA GLU A 232 -19.42 -8.52 -11.39
C GLU A 232 -20.40 -9.62 -10.95
N ASN A 233 -21.62 -9.24 -10.60
CA ASN A 233 -22.71 -10.20 -10.44
C ASN A 233 -23.04 -10.74 -11.83
N ASN A 234 -23.05 -12.07 -11.97
CA ASN A 234 -23.59 -12.73 -13.17
C ASN A 234 -25.10 -12.58 -13.19
#